data_AF-A0A7G6WJN7-F1
#
_entry.id   AF-A0A7G6WJN7-F1
#
_cell.length_a   1.000
_cell.length_b   1.000
_cell.length_c   1.000
_cell.angle_alpha   90.00
_cell.angle_beta   90.00
_cell.angle_gamma   90.00
#
_symmetry.space_group_name_H-M   'P 1'
#
loop_
_entity.id
_entity.type
_entity.pdbx_description
1 polymer ?
#
loop_
_entity_poly.entity_id
_entity_poly.type
_entity_poly.pdbx_seq_one_letter_code
_entity_poly.pdbx_strand_id
1 'polypeptide(L)' 'MTELNEVHHPEAAQPTPEWPDTAAPATTDPSIAALVAALDGVQVLPVSEHEAVYSDLHDALLHALNEEAPNGEGEA' A
#
# COMPACT_ATOMS: atom_id res chain seq x y z
N MET A 1 35.75 4.57 -15.39
CA MET A 1 35.07 4.12 -14.16
C MET A 1 35.54 5.02 -13.03
N THR A 2 35.04 6.24 -13.07
CA THR A 2 35.35 7.44 -12.27
C THR A 2 34.13 8.32 -12.61
N GLU A 3 33.25 8.82 -11.75
CA GLU A 3 33.31 9.23 -10.35
C GLU A 3 31.88 9.16 -9.79
N LEU A 4 31.64 8.37 -8.73
CA LEU A 4 30.43 8.46 -7.90
C LEU A 4 30.78 9.02 -6.50
N ASN A 5 31.89 9.74 -6.41
CA ASN A 5 32.37 10.39 -5.19
C ASN A 5 32.38 11.92 -5.36
N GLU A 6 31.43 12.43 -6.15
CA GLU A 6 31.09 13.85 -6.09
C GLU A 6 30.64 14.14 -4.66
N VAL A 7 31.38 15.05 -4.03
CA VAL A 7 31.23 15.50 -2.65
C VAL A 7 29.75 15.65 -2.32
N HIS A 8 29.24 14.82 -1.39
CA HIS A 8 27.93 15.01 -0.78
C HIS A 8 27.94 16.40 -0.13
N HIS A 9 27.55 17.42 -0.90
CA HIS A 9 27.13 18.70 -0.37
C HIS A 9 26.02 18.37 0.62
N PRO A 10 26.03 18.89 1.85
CA PRO A 10 24.87 18.78 2.73
C PRO A 10 23.78 19.67 2.14
N GLU A 11 23.13 19.19 1.08
CA GLU A 11 21.84 19.74 0.68
C GLU A 11 20.94 19.58 1.89
N ALA A 12 20.40 20.69 2.39
CA ALA A 12 19.43 20.65 3.46
C ALA A 12 18.34 19.65 3.02
N ALA A 13 18.05 18.66 3.88
CA ALA A 13 17.03 17.67 3.59
C ALA A 13 15.78 18.40 3.09
N GLN A 14 15.37 18.08 1.86
CA GLN A 14 14.14 18.62 1.28
C GLN A 14 13.03 18.44 2.33
N PRO A 15 12.18 19.46 2.57
CA PRO A 15 11.10 19.34 3.53
C PRO A 15 10.29 18.09 3.16
N THR A 16 10.16 17.17 4.11
CA THR A 16 9.35 15.96 3.93
C THR A 16 7.95 16.43 3.53
N PRO A 17 7.41 15.96 2.38
CA PRO A 17 6.04 16.26 2.00
C PRO A 17 5.12 16.00 3.19
N GLU A 18 4.23 16.95 3.48
CA GLU A 18 3.18 16.74 4.46
C GLU A 18 2.31 15.59 3.97
N TRP A 19 2.48 14.42 4.58
CA TRP A 19 1.64 13.29 4.28
C TRP A 19 0.20 13.64 4.68
N PRO A 20 -0.79 13.32 3.84
CA PRO A 20 -2.19 13.53 4.20
C PRO A 20 -2.49 12.86 5.53
N ASP A 21 -3.30 13.53 6.35
CA ASP A 21 -3.69 13.05 7.67
C ASP A 21 -4.31 11.65 7.56
N THR A 22 -3.81 10.69 8.34
CA THR A 22 -4.29 9.31 8.35
C THR A 22 -5.71 9.18 8.93
N ALA A 23 -6.29 10.27 9.43
CA ALA A 23 -7.73 10.40 9.68
C ALA A 23 -8.57 10.48 8.39
N ALA A 24 -8.09 9.92 7.28
CA ALA A 24 -8.85 9.75 6.04
C ALA A 24 -10.21 9.09 6.35
N PRO A 25 -11.28 9.45 5.62
CA PRO A 25 -12.61 8.90 5.87
C PRO A 25 -12.55 7.37 5.82
N ALA A 26 -13.14 6.73 6.84
CA ALA A 26 -13.22 5.28 6.93
C ALA A 26 -13.69 4.70 5.59
N THR A 27 -12.93 3.77 5.05
CA THR A 27 -13.27 3.06 3.82
C THR A 27 -14.65 2.43 3.99
N THR A 28 -15.59 2.78 3.12
CA THR A 28 -16.98 2.31 3.20
C THR A 28 -17.11 0.81 2.92
N ASP A 29 -16.13 0.24 2.22
CA ASP A 29 -16.06 -1.17 1.95
C ASP A 29 -15.40 -1.93 3.12
N PRO A 30 -16.09 -2.94 3.69
CA PRO A 30 -15.58 -3.70 4.83
C PRO A 30 -14.34 -4.54 4.49
N SER A 31 -14.19 -5.00 3.25
CA SER A 31 -13.02 -5.76 2.79
C SER A 31 -11.79 -4.83 2.72
N ILE A 32 -11.95 -3.63 2.17
CA ILE A 32 -10.89 -2.61 2.18
C ILE A 32 -10.56 -2.16 3.61
N ALA A 33 -11.56 -2.03 4.50
CA ALA A 33 -11.32 -1.67 5.90
C ALA A 33 -10.47 -2.72 6.64
N ALA A 34 -10.72 -4.01 6.39
CA ALA A 34 -9.92 -5.09 6.97
C ALA A 34 -8.48 -5.08 6.46
N LEU A 35 -8.26 -4.78 5.18
CA LEU A 35 -6.94 -4.68 4.56
C LEU A 35 -6.15 -3.47 5.09
N VAL A 36 -6.80 -2.32 5.26
CA VAL A 36 -6.17 -1.12 5.85
C VAL A 36 -5.78 -1.37 7.31
N ALA A 37 -6.59 -2.09 8.08
CA ALA A 37 -6.24 -2.48 9.44
C ALA A 37 -5.01 -3.41 9.49
N ALA A 38 -4.82 -4.28 8.50
CA ALA A 38 -3.63 -5.14 8.42
C ALA A 38 -2.34 -4.32 8.15
N LEU A 39 -2.44 -3.21 7.41
CA LEU A 39 -1.31 -2.34 7.10
C LEU A 39 -0.78 -1.54 8.32
N ASP A 40 -1.64 -1.24 9.30
CA ASP A 40 -1.22 -0.52 10.53
C ASP A 40 -0.14 -1.28 11.31
N GLY A 41 -0.14 -2.62 11.22
CA GLY A 41 0.86 -3.48 11.84
C GLY A 41 2.20 -3.56 11.10
N VAL A 42 2.28 -3.13 9.84
CA VAL A 42 3.50 -3.31 9.01
C VAL A 42 4.67 -2.47 9.51
N GLN A 43 4.39 -1.31 10.10
CA GLN A 43 5.42 -0.40 10.62
C GLN A 43 6.27 -1.03 11.74
N VAL A 44 5.75 -2.05 12.44
CA VAL A 44 6.48 -2.76 13.50
C VAL A 44 7.10 -4.08 13.02
N LEU A 45 6.78 -4.52 11.80
CA LEU A 45 7.36 -5.72 11.21
C LEU A 45 8.75 -5.45 10.63
N PRO A 46 9.66 -6.43 10.67
CA PRO A 46 10.94 -6.32 9.96
C PRO A 46 10.70 -6.24 8.45
N VAL A 47 11.55 -5.47 7.76
CA VAL A 47 11.45 -5.23 6.30
C VAL A 47 11.41 -6.53 5.50
N SER A 48 12.08 -7.59 5.97
CA SER A 48 12.06 -8.91 5.35
C SER A 48 10.67 -9.57 5.30
N GLU A 49 9.74 -9.16 6.17
CA GLU A 49 8.37 -9.66 6.21
C GLU A 49 7.39 -8.77 5.45
N HIS A 50 7.81 -7.58 5.01
CA HIS A 50 6.92 -6.64 4.29
C HIS A 50 6.47 -7.20 2.95
N GLU A 51 7.36 -7.90 2.23
CA GLU A 51 7.01 -8.54 0.95
C GLU A 51 5.81 -9.47 1.09
N ALA A 52 5.83 -10.36 2.09
CA ALA A 52 4.77 -11.32 2.32
C ALA A 52 3.44 -10.61 2.61
N VAL A 53 3.46 -9.58 3.47
CA VAL A 53 2.25 -8.81 3.80
C VAL A 53 1.70 -8.07 2.58
N TYR A 54 2.56 -7.47 1.74
CA TYR A 54 2.11 -6.81 0.53
C TYR A 54 1.58 -7.80 -0.52
N SER A 55 2.20 -8.98 -0.64
CA SER A 55 1.71 -10.03 -1.54
C SER A 55 0.32 -10.51 -1.14
N ASP A 56 0.13 -10.83 0.14
CA ASP A 56 -1.16 -11.29 0.66
C ASP A 56 -2.25 -10.22 0.49
N LEU A 57 -1.90 -8.94 0.67
CA LEU A 57 -2.81 -7.82 0.44
C LEU A 57 -3.23 -7.72 -1.02
N HIS A 58 -2.30 -7.89 -1.96
CA HIS A 58 -2.58 -7.88 -3.39
C HIS A 58 -3.50 -9.04 -3.79
N ASP A 59 -3.25 -10.24 -3.27
CA ASP A 59 -4.08 -11.42 -3.53
C ASP A 59 -5.49 -11.26 -2.93
N ALA A 60 -5.61 -10.71 -1.72
CA ALA A 60 -6.89 -10.46 -1.07
C ALA A 60 -7.72 -9.39 -1.81
N LEU A 61 -7.09 -8.31 -2.30
CA LEU A 61 -7.74 -7.32 -3.15
C LEU A 61 -8.22 -7.92 -4.46
N LEU A 62 -7.37 -8.74 -5.11
CA LEU A 62 -7.73 -9.43 -6.33
C LEU A 62 -8.88 -10.41 -6.11
N HIS A 63 -8.88 -11.12 -4.99
CA HIS A 63 -9.96 -12.01 -4.61
C HIS A 63 -11.29 -11.26 -4.45
N ALA A 64 -11.30 -10.20 -3.62
CA ALA A 64 -12.49 -9.38 -3.41
C ALA A 64 -13.03 -8.78 -4.71
N LEU A 65 -12.15 -8.32 -5.61
CA LEU A 65 -12.55 -7.79 -6.92
C LEU A 65 -13.18 -8.87 -7.81
N ASN A 66 -12.71 -10.11 -7.74
CA ASN A 66 -13.26 -11.22 -8.51
C ASN A 66 -14.55 -11.79 -7.89
N GLU A 67 -14.76 -11.65 -6.58
CA GLU A 67 -16.01 -12.05 -5.90
C GLU A 67 -17.20 -11.16 -6.30
N GLU A 68 -16.97 -9.94 -6.81
CA GLU A 68 -18.02 -9.04 -7.31
C GLU A 68 -18.58 -9.40 -8.71
N ALA A 69 -18.40 -10.63 -9.19
CA ALA A 69 -19.18 -11.15 -10.32
C ALA A 69 -19.57 -12.62 -10.15
N PRO A 70 -20.87 -12.87 -9.89
CA PRO A 70 -21.65 -13.54 -10.93
C PRO A 70 -23.05 -12.93 -11.08
N ASN A 71 -23.20 -11.94 -11.95
CA ASN A 71 -24.42 -11.79 -12.76
C ASN A 71 -23.99 -11.59 -14.22
N GLY A 72 -23.81 -12.72 -14.89
CA GLY A 72 -24.09 -12.76 -16.31
C GLY A 72 -25.58 -12.51 -16.50
N GLU A 73 -25.96 -11.27 -16.76
CA GLU A 73 -27.14 -10.99 -17.56
C GLU A 73 -26.70 -11.10 -19.02
N GLY A 74 -26.76 -12.33 -19.52
CA GLY A 74 -26.99 -12.51 -20.95
C GLY A 74 -28.40 -12.02 -21.24
N GLU A 75 -28.53 -10.85 -21.86
CA GLU A 75 -29.73 -10.47 -22.60
C GLU A 75 -29.35 -10.03 -24.02
N ALA A 76 -29.73 -10.93 -24.94
CA ALA A 76 -30.12 -10.80 -26.35
C ALA A 76 -29.85 -9.50 -27.11
#